data_AF-A0AAV9UYQ9-F1
#
_entry.id   AF-A0AAV9UYQ9-F1
#
_cell.length_a   1.000
_cell.length_b   1.000
_cell.length_c   1.000
_cell.angle_alpha   90.00
_cell.angle_beta   90.00
_cell.angle_gamma   90.00
#
_symmetry.space_group_name_H-M   'P 1'
#
loop_
_entity.id
_entity.type
_entity.pdbx_description
1 polymer ?
#
loop_
_entity_poly.entity_id
_entity_poly.type
_entity_poly.pdbx_seq_one_letter_code
_entity_poly.pdbx_strand_id
1 'polypeptide(L)'
;MGATIVRILNNTSRQITYTNPSTSTTLTIPPKPTTTEPNDHIPSSPYTPTPLPPWHPHGGASKRITIAYGQYSPFQLYEHDGSIAVATPNEFGELSETLAVPASGAWVVVVQERSGAAALEFRRDEENFRSSGGFVASGVLQSAAKAVSIVLSAKFL
;
A
#
# COMPACT_ATOMS: atom_id res chain seq x y z
N MET A 1 -18.56 -5.15 -7.93
CA MET A 1 -17.53 -4.11 -8.12
C MET A 1 -16.26 -4.63 -7.47
N GLY A 2 -15.15 -4.72 -8.22
CA GLY A 2 -13.86 -5.17 -7.70
C GLY A 2 -13.24 -4.17 -6.72
N ALA A 3 -12.10 -4.52 -6.13
CA ALA A 3 -11.44 -3.63 -5.18
C ALA A 3 -10.79 -2.43 -5.86
N THR A 4 -10.78 -1.30 -5.15
CA THR A 4 -10.07 -0.09 -5.56
C THR A 4 -9.11 0.36 -4.47
N ILE A 5 -7.88 0.71 -4.84
CA ILE A 5 -6.98 1.47 -3.98
C ILE A 5 -7.24 2.94 -4.21
N VAL A 6 -7.68 3.67 -3.18
CA VAL A 6 -8.00 5.09 -3.31
C VAL A 6 -6.86 6.00 -2.88
N ARG A 7 -5.97 5.50 -2.02
CA ARG A 7 -4.87 6.28 -1.45
C ARG A 7 -3.80 5.40 -0.82
N ILE A 8 -2.55 5.85 -0.90
CA ILE A 8 -1.40 5.25 -0.21
C ILE A 8 -0.87 6.24 0.83
N LEU A 9 -0.63 5.77 2.06
CA LEU A 9 -0.04 6.54 3.15
C LEU A 9 1.35 6.01 3.47
N ASN A 10 2.32 6.90 3.66
CA ASN A 10 3.68 6.56 4.02
C ASN A 10 3.95 6.84 5.50
N ASN A 11 3.72 5.87 6.37
CA ASN A 11 4.05 5.95 7.79
C ASN A 11 5.40 5.28 8.08
N THR A 12 6.40 5.58 7.25
CA THR A 12 7.75 5.02 7.35
C THR A 12 8.81 6.12 7.33
N SER A 13 10.03 5.78 7.75
CA SER A 13 11.20 6.67 7.69
C SER A 13 11.82 6.79 6.29
N ARG A 14 11.31 6.06 5.29
CA ARG A 14 11.83 6.09 3.91
C ARG A 14 10.79 6.55 2.91
N GLN A 15 11.26 7.03 1.77
CA GLN A 15 10.41 7.32 0.63
C GLN A 15 9.79 6.03 0.08
N ILE A 16 8.53 6.11 -0.34
CA ILE A 16 7.87 5.03 -1.07
C ILE A 16 7.57 5.46 -2.51
N THR A 17 7.69 4.53 -3.44
CA THR A 17 7.32 4.69 -4.83
C THR A 17 6.12 3.81 -5.12
N TYR A 18 5.00 4.43 -5.49
CA TYR A 18 3.80 3.76 -5.95
C TYR A 18 3.76 3.80 -7.47
N THR A 19 3.59 2.64 -8.11
CA THR A 19 3.44 2.51 -9.56
C THR A 19 2.18 1.74 -9.87
N ASN A 20 1.30 2.34 -10.68
CA ASN A 20 0.19 1.66 -11.32
C ASN A 20 0.43 1.57 -12.83
N PRO A 21 0.72 0.39 -13.38
CA PRO A 21 0.97 0.23 -14.81
C PRO A 21 -0.29 0.41 -15.65
N SER A 22 -1.49 0.16 -15.11
CA SER A 22 -2.75 0.30 -15.85
C SER A 22 -3.10 1.76 -16.17
N THR A 23 -2.61 2.71 -15.37
CA THR A 23 -2.81 4.15 -15.58
C THR A 23 -1.51 4.87 -15.91
N SER A 24 -0.42 4.14 -16.16
CA SER A 24 0.94 4.69 -16.36
C SER A 24 1.35 5.70 -15.27
N THR A 25 0.83 5.54 -14.06
CA THR A 25 1.00 6.49 -12.97
C THR A 25 2.13 6.02 -12.06
N THR A 26 3.14 6.87 -11.86
CA THR A 26 4.16 6.66 -10.83
C THR A 26 4.16 7.87 -9.89
N LEU A 27 4.05 7.61 -8.60
CA LEU A 27 3.99 8.61 -7.55
C LEU A 27 5.06 8.32 -6.50
N THR A 28 5.73 9.38 -6.08
CA THR A 28 6.70 9.32 -5.01
C THR A 28 6.12 9.99 -3.78
N ILE A 29 6.07 9.28 -2.66
CA ILE A 29 5.48 9.77 -1.42
C ILE A 29 6.62 9.90 -0.39
N PRO A 30 6.89 11.10 0.14
CA PRO A 30 8.03 11.34 1.01
C PRO A 30 7.92 10.54 2.31
N PRO A 31 9.05 10.27 3.00
CA PRO A 31 9.03 9.67 4.33
C PRO A 31 8.24 10.53 5.32
N LYS A 32 7.73 9.90 6.37
CA LYS A 32 7.18 10.61 7.51
C LYS A 32 8.29 11.47 8.16
N PRO A 33 8.06 12.78 8.35
CA PRO A 33 9.03 13.64 9.01
C PRO A 33 9.34 13.15 10.44
N THR A 34 10.60 13.20 10.84
CA THR A 34 11.06 12.80 12.19
C THR A 34 10.79 13.86 13.25
N THR A 35 10.47 15.09 12.85
CA THR A 35 10.31 16.27 13.70
C THR A 35 8.86 16.62 14.03
N THR A 36 7.89 15.95 13.42
CA THR A 36 6.47 16.14 13.74
C THR A 36 6.11 15.32 14.97
N GLU A 37 5.27 15.87 15.85
CA GLU A 37 4.70 15.11 16.97
C GLU A 37 4.15 13.78 16.45
N PRO A 38 4.30 12.69 17.23
CA PRO A 38 3.80 11.39 16.86
C PRO A 38 2.28 11.43 16.89
N ASN A 39 1.62 11.98 15.84
CA ASN A 39 0.23 11.74 15.41
C ASN A 39 -0.34 12.75 14.37
N ASP A 40 0.39 13.77 13.89
CA ASP A 40 -0.30 14.82 13.11
C ASP A 40 -0.22 14.72 11.59
N HIS A 41 0.86 14.19 11.01
CA HIS A 41 1.07 14.30 9.57
C HIS A 41 1.72 13.07 8.94
N ILE A 42 0.91 12.21 8.32
CA ILE A 42 1.38 11.07 7.52
C ILE A 42 1.33 11.44 6.03
N PRO A 43 2.48 11.51 5.33
CA PRO A 43 2.50 11.77 3.90
C PRO A 43 1.61 10.83 3.11
N SER A 44 0.91 11.35 2.12
CA SER A 44 -0.09 10.59 1.37
C SER A 44 -0.06 10.88 -0.12
N SER A 45 -0.41 9.89 -0.94
CA SER A 45 -0.75 10.13 -2.34
C SER A 45 -1.99 11.04 -2.47
N PRO A 46 -2.22 11.66 -3.64
CA PRO A 46 -3.54 12.16 -4.02
C PRO A 46 -4.62 11.09 -3.82
N TYR A 47 -5.85 11.52 -3.53
CA TYR A 47 -6.99 10.62 -3.47
C TYR A 47 -7.42 10.33 -4.91
N THR A 48 -7.09 9.14 -5.40
CA THR A 48 -7.36 8.75 -6.78
C THR A 48 -7.81 7.28 -6.79
N PRO A 49 -9.12 7.02 -6.87
CA PRO A 49 -9.65 5.67 -6.96
C PRO A 49 -9.04 4.92 -8.14
N THR A 50 -8.31 3.86 -7.82
CA THR A 50 -7.57 3.06 -8.79
C THR A 50 -8.04 1.61 -8.69
N PRO A 51 -8.64 1.02 -9.74
CA PRO A 51 -9.03 -0.38 -9.71
C PRO A 51 -7.80 -1.29 -9.59
N LEU A 52 -7.91 -2.36 -8.80
CA LEU A 52 -6.87 -3.38 -8.81
C LEU A 52 -6.94 -4.17 -10.12
N PRO A 53 -5.77 -4.47 -10.71
CA PRO A 53 -5.71 -5.37 -11.86
C PRO A 53 -6.04 -6.80 -11.41
N PRO A 54 -6.77 -7.59 -12.24
CA PRO A 54 -7.04 -8.98 -11.94
C PRO A 54 -5.76 -9.83 -12.01
N TRP A 55 -5.75 -10.94 -11.28
CA TRP A 55 -4.68 -11.91 -11.35
C TRP A 55 -4.56 -12.46 -12.76
N HIS A 56 -3.33 -12.55 -13.22
CA HIS A 56 -2.98 -13.16 -14.48
C HIS A 56 -1.88 -14.18 -14.23
N PRO A 57 -2.11 -15.49 -14.47
CA PRO A 57 -1.12 -16.52 -14.23
C PRO A 57 0.14 -16.36 -15.08
N HIS A 58 0.00 -15.71 -16.25
CA HIS A 58 1.08 -15.46 -17.22
C HIS A 58 1.34 -13.96 -17.39
N GLY A 59 0.69 -13.12 -16.58
CA GLY A 59 0.92 -11.69 -16.60
C GLY A 59 2.20 -11.39 -15.83
N GLY A 60 3.23 -10.93 -16.52
CA GLY A 60 4.43 -10.41 -15.87
C GLY A 60 4.09 -9.30 -14.87
N ALA A 61 5.06 -8.94 -14.02
CA ALA A 61 4.95 -7.86 -13.03
C ALA A 61 4.40 -6.54 -13.60
N SER A 62 4.47 -6.35 -14.94
CA SER A 62 3.94 -5.23 -15.71
C SER A 62 2.42 -4.99 -15.62
N LYS A 63 1.64 -5.88 -14.99
CA LYS A 63 0.21 -5.66 -14.77
C LYS A 63 -0.18 -5.43 -13.33
N ARG A 64 0.75 -5.39 -12.38
CA ARG A 64 0.46 -5.31 -10.94
C ARG A 64 0.77 -3.93 -10.40
N ILE A 65 -0.05 -3.45 -9.46
CA ILE A 65 0.29 -2.23 -8.72
C ILE A 65 1.50 -2.55 -7.85
N THR A 66 2.50 -1.69 -7.86
CA THR A 66 3.77 -1.87 -7.15
C THR A 66 3.93 -0.78 -6.10
N ILE A 67 4.25 -1.16 -4.86
CA ILE A 67 4.66 -0.26 -3.79
C ILE A 67 6.09 -0.63 -3.38
N ALA A 68 7.06 0.18 -3.76
CA ALA A 68 8.46 0.02 -3.37
C ALA A 68 8.76 0.89 -2.15
N TYR A 69 9.41 0.29 -1.16
CA TYR A 69 9.89 0.99 0.04
C TYR A 69 11.41 1.21 -0.10
N GLY A 70 11.85 2.45 -0.30
CA GLY A 70 13.24 2.75 -0.67
C GLY A 70 13.65 2.12 -2.01
N GLN A 71 14.87 1.56 -2.07
CA GLN A 71 15.35 0.76 -3.23
C GLN A 71 15.07 -0.74 -3.08
N TYR A 72 14.24 -1.15 -2.11
CA TYR A 72 14.06 -2.55 -1.77
C TYR A 72 12.85 -3.21 -2.46
N SER A 73 12.80 -4.53 -2.31
CA SER A 73 11.79 -5.44 -2.87
C SER A 73 10.36 -4.87 -2.82
N PRO A 74 9.69 -4.77 -3.98
CA PRO A 74 8.36 -4.18 -4.05
C PRO A 74 7.26 -5.12 -3.53
N PHE A 75 6.27 -4.54 -2.85
CA PHE A 75 4.97 -5.18 -2.71
C PHE A 75 4.21 -5.07 -4.03
N GLN A 76 3.65 -6.19 -4.51
CA GLN A 76 2.82 -6.25 -5.69
C GLN A 76 1.37 -6.52 -5.29
N LEU A 77 0.45 -5.70 -5.78
CA LEU A 77 -0.98 -5.75 -5.47
C LEU A 77 -1.78 -6.10 -6.72
N TYR A 78 -2.69 -7.07 -6.57
CA TYR A 78 -3.66 -7.47 -7.60
C TYR A 78 -4.87 -8.14 -6.94
N GLU A 79 -5.93 -8.31 -7.70
CA GLU A 79 -7.13 -9.04 -7.27
C GLU A 79 -6.99 -10.54 -7.60
N HIS A 80 -7.12 -11.41 -6.60
CA HIS A 80 -7.03 -12.88 -6.75
C HIS A 80 -8.09 -13.52 -5.84
N ASP A 81 -8.87 -14.49 -6.35
CA ASP A 81 -9.88 -15.25 -5.60
C ASP A 81 -10.79 -14.40 -4.70
N GLY A 82 -11.30 -13.29 -5.25
CA GLY A 82 -12.18 -12.39 -4.52
C GLY A 82 -11.51 -11.66 -3.34
N SER A 83 -10.18 -11.60 -3.32
CA SER A 83 -9.35 -10.91 -2.32
C SER A 83 -8.31 -10.00 -2.99
N ILE A 84 -7.84 -8.98 -2.27
CA ILE A 84 -6.60 -8.28 -2.60
C ILE A 84 -5.45 -9.20 -2.20
N ALA A 85 -4.67 -9.64 -3.18
CA ALA A 85 -3.45 -10.39 -2.95
C ALA A 85 -2.25 -9.42 -2.87
N VAL A 86 -1.35 -9.70 -1.93
CA VAL A 86 -0.06 -9.03 -1.77
C VAL A 86 1.01 -10.06 -2.08
N ALA A 87 1.81 -9.79 -3.11
CA ALA A 87 2.95 -10.62 -3.45
C ALA A 87 4.26 -9.86 -3.20
N THR A 88 5.23 -10.49 -2.57
CA THR A 88 6.58 -9.95 -2.38
C THR A 88 7.63 -10.94 -2.88
N PRO A 89 8.68 -10.47 -3.57
CA PRO A 89 9.76 -11.37 -3.95
C PRO A 89 10.55 -11.83 -2.73
N ASN A 90 10.86 -13.13 -2.68
CA ASN A 90 11.77 -13.75 -1.74
C ASN A 90 13.24 -13.50 -2.17
N GLU A 91 14.19 -14.06 -1.43
CA GLU A 91 15.62 -13.95 -1.70
C GLU A 91 16.05 -14.56 -3.06
N PHE A 92 15.23 -15.44 -3.63
CA PHE A 92 15.44 -16.06 -4.94
C PHE A 92 14.66 -15.35 -6.07
N GLY A 93 13.95 -14.25 -5.75
CA GLY A 93 13.11 -13.52 -6.69
C GLY A 93 11.76 -14.15 -6.98
N GLU A 94 11.41 -15.26 -6.31
CA GLU A 94 10.08 -15.87 -6.40
C GLU A 94 9.09 -15.10 -5.55
N LEU A 95 7.85 -15.00 -6.02
CA LEU A 95 6.83 -14.24 -5.32
C LEU A 95 6.13 -15.10 -4.26
N SER A 96 6.24 -14.68 -3.00
CA SER A 96 5.39 -15.17 -1.92
C SER A 96 4.11 -14.34 -1.87
N GLU A 97 2.96 -15.00 -1.99
CA GLU A 97 1.64 -14.38 -2.02
C GLU A 97 0.92 -14.51 -0.67
N THR A 98 0.18 -13.47 -0.27
CA THR A 98 -0.73 -13.50 0.88
C THR A 98 -2.04 -12.80 0.52
N LEU A 99 -3.17 -13.44 0.82
CA LEU A 99 -4.50 -12.84 0.66
C LEU A 99 -4.78 -11.90 1.85
N ALA A 100 -5.06 -10.63 1.55
CA ALA A 100 -5.12 -9.57 2.55
C ALA A 100 -6.54 -9.31 3.06
N VAL A 101 -7.38 -8.82 2.17
CA VAL A 101 -8.72 -8.33 2.45
C VAL A 101 -9.64 -8.65 1.28
N PRO A 102 -10.97 -8.70 1.47
CA PRO A 102 -11.89 -8.96 0.36
C PRO A 102 -11.72 -7.95 -0.78
N ALA A 103 -11.81 -8.42 -2.02
CA ALA A 103 -11.73 -7.61 -3.24
C ALA A 103 -13.03 -6.83 -3.51
N SER A 104 -13.55 -6.17 -2.49
CA SER A 104 -14.75 -5.34 -2.59
C SER A 104 -14.56 -4.02 -1.84
N GLY A 105 -15.00 -2.94 -2.46
CA GLY A 105 -14.93 -1.60 -1.87
C GLY A 105 -13.66 -0.81 -2.17
N ALA A 106 -13.55 0.32 -1.47
CA ALA A 106 -12.43 1.25 -1.56
C ALA A 106 -11.49 1.09 -0.36
N TRP A 107 -10.19 1.03 -0.65
CA TRP A 107 -9.16 0.72 0.33
C TRP A 107 -8.07 1.79 0.34
N VAL A 108 -7.68 2.20 1.54
CA VAL A 108 -6.47 2.96 1.83
C VAL A 108 -5.39 1.99 2.24
N VAL A 109 -4.21 2.09 1.64
CA VAL A 109 -3.03 1.29 2.01
C VAL A 109 -2.11 2.13 2.84
N VAL A 110 -1.79 1.69 4.05
CA VAL A 110 -0.82 2.32 4.93
C VAL A 110 0.45 1.49 4.93
N VAL A 111 1.56 2.08 4.49
CA VAL A 111 2.88 1.46 4.60
C VAL A 111 3.45 1.82 5.97
N GLN A 112 3.81 0.82 6.77
CA GLN A 112 4.37 0.99 8.12
C GLN A 112 5.72 0.30 8.25
N GLU A 113 6.58 0.80 9.13
CA GLU A 113 7.78 0.09 9.56
C GLU A 113 7.49 -0.78 10.78
N ARG A 114 7.88 -2.06 10.71
CA ARG A 114 7.82 -3.02 11.83
C ARG A 114 9.10 -3.82 11.89
N SER A 115 9.81 -3.71 13.02
CA SER A 115 11.04 -4.47 13.30
C SER A 115 12.09 -4.38 12.19
N GLY A 116 12.24 -3.21 11.58
CA GLY A 116 13.17 -2.96 10.47
C GLY A 116 12.63 -3.28 9.08
N ALA A 117 11.50 -3.97 8.93
CA ALA A 117 10.87 -4.26 7.64
C ALA A 117 9.66 -3.35 7.38
N ALA A 118 9.24 -3.23 6.11
CA ALA A 118 7.98 -2.59 5.76
C ALA A 118 6.82 -3.59 5.87
N ALA A 119 5.63 -3.11 6.25
CA ALA A 119 4.38 -3.86 6.31
C ALA A 119 3.28 -3.05 5.61
N LEU A 120 2.32 -3.76 5.01
CA LEU A 120 1.14 -3.14 4.42
C LEU A 120 -0.05 -3.34 5.34
N GLU A 121 -0.78 -2.26 5.57
CA GLU A 121 -2.02 -2.28 6.30
C GLU A 121 -3.15 -1.77 5.43
N PHE A 122 -4.21 -2.57 5.30
CA PHE A 122 -5.38 -2.23 4.51
C PHE A 122 -6.48 -1.72 5.43
N ARG A 123 -6.99 -0.54 5.09
CA ARG A 123 -8.09 0.12 5.78
C ARG A 123 -9.18 0.45 4.79
N ARG A 124 -10.43 0.21 5.17
CA ARG A 124 -11.55 0.53 4.29
C ARG A 124 -11.80 2.03 4.31
N ASP A 125 -12.03 2.63 3.13
CA ASP A 125 -12.36 4.05 3.01
C ASP A 125 -13.84 4.29 3.39
N GLU A 126 -14.13 4.18 4.69
CA GLU A 126 -15.44 4.47 5.26
C GLU A 126 -15.48 5.88 5.91
N GLU A 127 -14.32 6.51 6.12
CA GLU A 127 -14.14 7.66 7.03
C GLU A 127 -13.41 8.88 6.42
N ASN A 128 -13.83 9.38 5.26
CA ASN A 128 -13.40 10.71 4.80
C ASN A 128 -11.88 10.89 4.63
N PHE A 129 -11.13 9.88 4.16
CA PHE A 129 -9.74 10.08 3.72
C PHE A 129 -9.63 10.90 2.42
N ARG A 130 -10.63 11.74 2.13
CA ARG A 130 -10.89 12.43 0.85
C ARG A 130 -10.18 13.77 0.70
N SER A 131 -9.52 14.29 1.75
CA SER A 131 -8.80 15.58 1.68
C SER A 131 -7.73 15.52 0.58
N SER A 132 -7.71 16.50 -0.33
CA SER A 132 -6.73 16.56 -1.43
C SER A 132 -5.30 16.54 -0.89
N GLY A 133 -4.44 15.78 -1.57
CA GLY A 133 -3.20 15.20 -1.04
C GLY A 133 -2.23 16.14 -0.32
N GLY A 134 -1.37 15.50 0.48
CA GLY A 134 -0.29 16.12 1.23
C GLY A 134 -0.02 15.26 2.46
N PHE A 135 -0.95 15.30 3.41
CA PHE A 135 -0.84 14.56 4.66
C PHE A 135 -2.22 14.08 5.16
N VAL A 136 -2.24 12.96 5.88
CA VAL A 136 -3.39 12.47 6.65
C VAL A 136 -3.04 12.51 8.13
N ALA A 137 -3.94 13.01 8.98
CA ALA A 137 -3.75 13.03 10.42
C ALA A 137 -3.91 11.62 11.02
N SER A 138 -3.03 11.23 11.95
CA SER A 138 -3.05 9.92 12.60
C SER A 138 -4.32 9.71 13.43
N GLY A 139 -4.93 10.78 13.96
CA GLY A 139 -6.23 10.70 14.63
C GLY A 139 -7.35 10.14 13.75
N VAL A 140 -7.34 10.44 12.44
CA VAL A 140 -8.27 9.87 11.44
C VAL A 140 -7.95 8.40 11.16
N LEU A 141 -6.69 7.99 11.33
CA LEU A 141 -6.35 6.58 11.30
C LEU A 141 -6.84 5.87 12.57
N GLN A 142 -6.71 6.44 13.76
CA GLN A 142 -7.15 5.76 14.98
C GLN A 142 -8.66 5.55 15.04
N SER A 143 -9.47 6.42 14.42
CA SER A 143 -10.93 6.26 14.34
C SER A 143 -11.38 5.14 13.40
N ALA A 144 -10.64 4.91 12.31
CA ALA A 144 -10.96 3.92 11.29
C ALA A 144 -10.75 2.49 11.80
N ALA A 145 -11.75 1.98 12.51
CA ALA A 145 -11.76 0.68 13.14
C ALA A 145 -11.94 -0.46 12.11
N LYS A 146 -10.82 -0.93 11.54
CA LYS A 146 -10.52 -2.30 11.06
C LYS A 146 -9.31 -2.21 10.14
N ALA A 147 -8.15 -2.54 10.70
CA ALA A 147 -6.90 -2.63 9.97
C ALA A 147 -6.47 -4.09 9.92
N VAL A 148 -6.31 -4.64 8.72
CA VAL A 148 -5.57 -5.89 8.54
C VAL A 148 -4.16 -5.51 8.15
N SER A 149 -3.22 -5.64 9.08
CA SER A 149 -1.80 -5.47 8.81
C SER A 149 -1.22 -6.81 8.37
N ILE A 150 -0.72 -6.89 7.15
CA ILE A 150 0.13 -8.01 6.73
C ILE A 150 1.58 -7.56 6.88
N VAL A 151 2.31 -8.30 7.72
CA VAL A 151 3.76 -8.15 7.83
C VAL A 151 4.39 -9.13 6.84
N LEU A 152 4.83 -8.63 5.68
CA LEU A 152 5.75 -9.38 4.84
C LEU A 152 7.15 -8.81 5.06
N SER A 153 8.00 -9.58 5.72
CA SER A 153 9.39 -9.20 5.95
C SER A 153 10.19 -9.39 4.67
N ALA A 154 10.49 -8.30 3.95
CA ALA A 154 11.65 -8.29 3.08
C ALA A 154 12.89 -8.29 3.99
N LYS A 155 13.46 -9.46 4.28
CA LYS A 155 14.76 -9.55 4.94
C LYS A 155 15.80 -8.97 3.97
N PHE A 156 16.51 -7.95 4.43
CA PHE A 156 17.65 -7.40 3.73
C PHE A 156 18.79 -8.43 3.78
N LEU A 157 19.28 -8.82 2.60
CA LEU A 157 20.65 -9.30 2.42
C LEU A 157 21.54 -8.08 2.16
#